data_AF-A0A2G6ULJ4-F1
#
_entry.id   AF-A0A2G6ULJ4-F1
#
_cell.length_a   1.000
_cell.length_b   1.000
_cell.length_c   1.000
_cell.angle_alpha   90.00
_cell.angle_beta   90.00
_cell.angle_gamma   90.00
#
_symmetry.space_group_name_H-M   'P 1'
#
loop_
_entity.id
_entity.type
_entity.pdbx_description
1 polymer ?
#
loop_
_entity_poly.entity_id
_entity_poly.type
_entity_poly.pdbx_seq_one_letter_code
_entity_poly.pdbx_strand_id
1 'polypeptide(L)'
;MKKTVFILLCFSQAALAQHKKKIPPTVPLEKQLEYSLTKEELLNDELKGSKWYFDLKNYDQIQLSFDKDKVKPDVLYFVDDKNFRININQKHCKSLIKGTFEILKKTEEPMVIRMGYHPFRITTPYQKCVDKLSFFLWGDLDISFDETGQVMKMKTIEEVPPVTVPGF
;
A
#
# COMPACT_ATOMS: atom_id res chain seq x y z
N MET A 1 -44.57 -23.94 -64.87
CA MET A 1 -43.97 -22.59 -64.77
C MET A 1 -44.27 -22.00 -63.40
N LYS A 2 -43.26 -21.40 -62.78
CA LYS A 2 -43.24 -20.76 -61.45
C LYS A 2 -44.48 -19.89 -61.18
N LYS A 3 -44.99 -19.91 -59.94
CA LYS A 3 -45.38 -18.71 -59.17
C LYS A 3 -45.74 -19.08 -57.71
N THR A 4 -44.74 -18.91 -56.87
CA THR A 4 -44.76 -18.21 -55.57
C THR A 4 -45.96 -18.39 -54.63
N VAL A 5 -45.64 -19.03 -53.51
CA VAL A 5 -46.31 -19.04 -52.20
C VAL A 5 -46.43 -17.63 -51.62
N PHE A 6 -47.56 -17.29 -51.00
CA PHE A 6 -47.65 -16.38 -49.86
C PHE A 6 -48.99 -16.59 -49.15
N ILE A 7 -48.98 -16.81 -47.83
CA ILE A 7 -49.75 -16.04 -46.83
C ILE A 7 -49.76 -16.77 -45.46
N LEU A 8 -49.16 -16.04 -44.51
CA LEU A 8 -49.41 -15.94 -43.07
C LEU A 8 -49.63 -17.22 -42.25
N LEU A 9 -48.56 -17.62 -41.57
CA LEU A 9 -48.66 -18.22 -40.23
C LEU A 9 -48.23 -17.17 -39.20
N CYS A 10 -49.21 -16.69 -38.45
CA CYS A 10 -49.06 -15.87 -37.27
C CYS A 10 -48.24 -16.64 -36.23
N PHE A 11 -46.99 -16.23 -36.01
CA PHE A 11 -46.27 -16.59 -34.78
C PHE A 11 -46.10 -15.33 -33.94
N SER A 12 -46.86 -15.38 -32.85
CA SER A 12 -46.89 -14.49 -31.71
C SER A 12 -45.51 -13.98 -31.30
N GLN A 13 -45.47 -12.67 -31.09
CA GLN A 13 -44.39 -11.94 -30.46
C GLN A 13 -44.09 -12.53 -29.07
N ALA A 14 -43.02 -13.30 -28.94
CA ALA A 14 -42.29 -13.41 -27.70
C ALA A 14 -40.99 -12.62 -27.87
N ALA A 15 -41.08 -11.31 -27.66
CA ALA A 15 -39.92 -10.48 -27.46
C ALA A 15 -39.24 -10.95 -26.17
N LEU A 16 -38.31 -11.90 -26.27
CA LEU A 16 -37.23 -12.02 -25.29
C LEU A 16 -36.40 -10.75 -25.45
N ALA A 17 -36.81 -9.71 -24.72
CA ALA A 17 -35.96 -8.61 -24.35
C ALA A 17 -34.86 -9.17 -23.42
N GLN A 18 -33.93 -9.95 -23.98
CA GLN A 18 -32.60 -10.00 -23.42
C GLN A 18 -32.04 -8.59 -23.64
N HIS A 19 -32.27 -7.73 -22.64
CA HIS A 19 -31.34 -6.67 -22.32
C HIS A 19 -29.96 -7.32 -22.27
N LYS A 20 -29.23 -7.29 -23.39
CA LYS A 20 -27.78 -7.25 -23.36
C LYS A 20 -27.48 -6.01 -22.54
N LYS A 21 -27.34 -6.17 -21.22
CA LYS A 21 -26.59 -5.24 -20.40
C LYS A 21 -25.35 -4.97 -21.20
N LYS A 22 -25.18 -3.71 -21.65
CA LYS A 22 -23.88 -3.24 -22.11
C LYS A 22 -22.96 -3.53 -20.94
N ILE A 23 -22.21 -4.63 -21.03
CA ILE A 23 -21.06 -4.84 -20.18
C ILE A 23 -20.22 -3.60 -20.48
N PRO A 24 -20.00 -2.71 -19.50
CA PRO A 24 -19.12 -1.59 -19.72
C PRO A 24 -17.82 -2.19 -20.27
N PRO A 25 -17.21 -1.60 -21.31
CA PRO A 25 -16.01 -2.17 -21.90
C PRO A 25 -15.04 -2.47 -20.77
N THR A 26 -14.76 -3.76 -20.57
CA THR A 26 -13.74 -4.19 -19.63
C THR A 26 -12.47 -3.53 -20.15
N VAL A 27 -11.99 -2.55 -19.40
CA VAL A 27 -10.72 -1.89 -19.70
C VAL A 27 -9.71 -3.01 -19.98
N PRO A 28 -9.02 -3.02 -21.13
CA PRO A 28 -8.07 -4.08 -21.43
C PRO A 28 -7.13 -4.25 -20.25
N LEU A 29 -7.07 -5.46 -19.69
CA LEU A 29 -6.18 -5.83 -18.59
C LEU A 29 -4.70 -5.51 -18.92
N GLU A 30 -4.39 -5.38 -20.21
CA GLU A 30 -3.09 -4.96 -20.78
C GLU A 30 -2.63 -3.54 -20.42
N LYS A 31 -3.42 -2.75 -19.67
CA LYS A 31 -2.97 -1.51 -19.05
C LYS A 31 -2.79 -1.58 -17.53
N GLN A 32 -2.70 -2.78 -16.96
CA GLN A 32 -1.89 -2.94 -15.74
C GLN A 32 -0.42 -2.82 -16.15
N LEU A 33 0.01 -1.58 -16.45
CA LEU A 33 1.43 -1.27 -16.48
C LEU A 33 1.98 -1.69 -15.09
N GLU A 34 2.85 -2.70 -15.06
CA GLU A 34 3.88 -2.80 -14.03
C GLU A 34 4.68 -1.49 -14.09
N TYR A 35 4.19 -0.48 -13.40
CA TYR A 35 4.82 0.83 -13.37
C TYR A 35 5.90 0.76 -12.30
N SER A 36 7.15 0.65 -12.75
CA SER A 36 8.31 0.91 -11.90
C SER A 36 8.24 2.36 -11.44
N LEU A 37 8.18 2.61 -10.13
CA LEU A 37 8.50 3.93 -9.59
C LEU A 37 9.91 4.30 -10.06
N THR A 38 10.07 5.53 -10.54
CA THR A 38 11.38 6.07 -10.90
C THR A 38 12.16 6.35 -9.63
N LYS A 39 13.50 6.33 -9.69
CA LYS A 39 14.33 6.57 -8.51
C LYS A 39 14.10 7.97 -7.93
N GLU A 40 13.76 8.91 -8.80
CA GLU A 40 13.49 10.30 -8.50
C GLU A 40 12.20 10.50 -7.67
N GLU A 41 11.27 9.54 -7.73
CA GLU A 41 10.02 9.53 -6.94
C GLU A 41 10.20 8.92 -5.55
N LEU A 42 11.35 8.33 -5.25
CA LEU A 42 11.64 7.61 -4.00
C LEU A 42 12.67 8.32 -3.14
N LEU A 43 12.49 8.25 -1.82
CA LEU A 43 13.44 8.70 -0.80
C LEU A 43 14.54 7.67 -0.51
N ASN A 44 14.54 6.53 -1.20
CA ASN A 44 15.44 5.41 -0.93
C ASN A 44 16.92 5.80 -0.96
N ASP A 45 17.34 6.54 -1.99
CA ASP A 45 18.73 6.99 -2.12
C ASP A 45 19.07 8.07 -1.06
N GLU A 46 18.11 8.90 -0.66
CA GLU A 46 18.30 9.92 0.40
C GLU A 46 18.41 9.29 1.79
N LEU A 47 17.65 8.22 2.04
CA LEU A 47 17.60 7.53 3.33
C LEU A 47 18.72 6.50 3.48
N LYS A 48 19.38 6.09 2.39
CA LYS A 48 20.50 5.15 2.42
C LYS A 48 21.55 5.54 3.46
N GLY A 49 21.88 4.60 4.34
CA GLY A 49 22.86 4.79 5.41
C GLY A 49 22.31 5.53 6.65
N SER A 50 21.09 6.04 6.62
CA SER A 50 20.49 6.80 7.73
C SER A 50 19.98 5.90 8.84
N LYS A 51 20.12 6.38 10.08
CA LYS A 51 19.62 5.73 11.29
C LYS A 51 18.60 6.62 11.97
N TRP A 52 17.50 6.00 12.35
CA TRP A 52 16.35 6.60 12.98
C TRP A 52 16.04 5.82 14.25
N TYR A 53 15.77 6.53 15.32
CA TYR A 53 15.71 6.03 16.66
C TYR A 53 14.30 6.17 17.22
N PHE A 54 13.84 5.15 17.94
CA PHE A 54 12.50 5.10 18.51
C PHE A 54 12.47 4.25 19.78
N ASP A 55 11.34 4.28 20.48
CA ASP A 55 11.10 3.45 21.65
C ASP A 55 9.81 2.67 21.44
N LEU A 56 9.94 1.37 21.19
CA LEU A 56 8.84 0.45 21.01
C LEU A 56 7.94 0.36 22.26
N LYS A 57 8.44 0.74 23.45
CA LYS A 57 7.63 0.78 24.67
C LYS A 57 6.45 1.76 24.57
N ASN A 58 6.60 2.84 23.81
CA ASN A 58 5.58 3.89 23.66
C ASN A 58 4.75 3.75 22.38
N TYR A 59 4.82 2.60 21.73
CA TYR A 59 4.15 2.33 20.47
C TYR A 59 2.66 2.02 20.67
N ASP A 60 1.79 2.76 19.98
CA ASP A 60 0.32 2.71 20.13
C ASP A 60 -0.40 1.93 19.02
N GLN A 61 0.34 1.17 18.21
CA GLN A 61 -0.14 0.39 17.05
C GLN A 61 -0.55 1.18 15.80
N ILE A 62 -0.92 2.45 15.95
CA ILE A 62 -1.45 3.27 14.84
C ILE A 62 -0.43 4.25 14.28
N GLN A 63 0.57 4.63 15.09
CA GLN A 63 1.63 5.53 14.65
C GLN A 63 2.96 5.17 15.29
N LEU A 64 4.03 5.53 14.59
CA LEU A 64 5.38 5.46 15.12
C LEU A 64 6.17 6.69 14.66
N SER A 65 6.83 7.34 15.61
CA SER A 65 7.71 8.48 15.33
C SER A 65 9.15 8.07 15.57
N PHE A 66 9.98 8.38 14.60
CA PHE A 66 11.41 8.14 14.64
C PHE A 66 12.13 9.48 14.56
N ASP A 67 13.19 9.64 15.34
CA ASP A 67 14.04 10.83 15.28
C ASP A 67 15.51 10.42 15.22
N LYS A 68 16.42 11.40 15.25
CA LYS A 68 17.87 11.14 15.21
C LYS A 68 18.49 11.04 16.61
N ASP A 69 17.69 11.00 17.67
CA ASP A 69 18.18 10.93 19.05
C ASP A 69 18.70 9.53 19.40
N LYS A 70 20.00 9.44 19.59
CA LYS A 70 20.71 8.18 19.87
C LYS A 70 20.45 7.63 21.27
N VAL A 71 19.74 8.35 22.13
CA VAL A 71 19.39 7.89 23.49
C VAL A 71 18.30 6.82 23.45
N LYS A 72 17.49 6.75 22.40
CA LYS A 72 16.41 5.76 22.32
C LYS A 72 16.95 4.34 22.03
N PRO A 73 16.30 3.31 22.60
CA PRO A 73 16.83 1.95 22.59
C PRO A 73 16.73 1.24 21.23
N ASP A 74 15.70 1.56 20.43
CA ASP A 74 15.42 0.86 19.18
C ASP A 74 15.83 1.69 17.97
N VAL A 75 16.28 1.00 16.92
CA VAL A 75 16.90 1.65 15.76
C VAL A 75 16.37 1.07 14.46
N LEU A 76 15.76 1.91 13.63
CA LEU A 76 15.54 1.69 12.21
C LEU A 76 16.79 2.17 11.45
N TYR A 77 17.36 1.29 10.63
CA TYR A 77 18.52 1.55 9.82
C TYR A 77 18.24 1.19 8.37
N PHE A 78 18.27 2.19 7.50
CA PHE A 78 18.23 2.00 6.05
C PHE A 78 19.64 1.66 5.59
N VAL A 79 19.91 0.36 5.40
CA VAL A 79 21.25 -0.17 5.17
C VAL A 79 21.80 0.32 3.84
N ASP A 80 20.98 0.19 2.80
CA ASP A 80 21.24 0.65 1.44
C ASP A 80 19.95 1.24 0.83
N ASP A 81 19.91 1.43 -0.48
CA ASP A 81 18.78 1.97 -1.24
C ASP A 81 17.60 0.99 -1.36
N LYS A 82 17.71 -0.23 -0.83
CA LYS A 82 16.67 -1.26 -0.92
C LYS A 82 16.36 -1.92 0.41
N ASN A 83 17.34 -2.06 1.28
CA ASN A 83 17.28 -2.90 2.47
C ASN A 83 17.20 -2.04 3.73
N PHE A 84 16.32 -2.44 4.64
CA PHE A 84 16.24 -1.88 5.98
C PHE A 84 16.50 -2.94 7.04
N ARG A 85 16.83 -2.47 8.23
CA ARG A 85 17.03 -3.25 9.44
C ARG A 85 16.44 -2.51 10.64
N ILE A 86 15.61 -3.18 11.42
CA ILE A 86 15.14 -2.69 12.72
C ILE A 86 15.77 -3.53 13.82
N ASN A 87 16.51 -2.87 14.71
CA ASN A 87 17.04 -3.46 15.93
C ASN A 87 16.15 -3.08 17.09
N ILE A 88 15.53 -4.07 17.72
CA ILE A 88 14.82 -3.88 18.98
C ILE A 88 15.73 -4.31 20.12
N ASN A 89 15.97 -3.39 21.06
CA ASN A 89 16.85 -3.58 22.21
C ASN A 89 16.16 -3.17 23.51
N GLN A 90 14.99 -3.76 23.75
CA GLN A 90 14.19 -3.58 24.94
C GLN A 90 14.62 -4.59 26.02
N LYS A 91 14.39 -4.26 27.31
CA LYS A 91 14.76 -5.12 28.45
C LYS A 91 14.27 -6.56 28.32
N HIS A 92 13.08 -6.76 27.74
CA HIS A 92 12.42 -8.06 27.59
C HIS A 92 12.25 -8.52 26.13
N CYS A 93 12.81 -7.79 25.16
CA CYS A 93 12.74 -8.15 23.74
C CYS A 93 14.01 -7.67 23.03
N LYS A 94 14.80 -8.62 22.54
CA LYS A 94 15.94 -8.37 21.66
C LYS A 94 15.65 -9.04 20.33
N SER A 95 15.44 -8.24 19.30
CA SER A 95 14.94 -8.71 18.01
C SER A 95 15.59 -7.94 16.86
N LEU A 96 15.64 -8.60 15.71
CA LEU A 96 16.21 -8.09 14.47
C LEU A 96 15.23 -8.31 13.32
N ILE A 97 14.55 -7.26 12.90
CA ILE A 97 13.68 -7.27 11.71
C ILE A 97 14.51 -6.78 10.52
N LYS A 98 14.39 -7.46 9.39
CA LYS A 98 15.04 -7.11 8.12
C LYS A 98 13.99 -7.17 7.02
N GLY A 99 14.24 -6.41 5.97
CA GLY A 99 13.38 -6.42 4.82
C GLY A 99 13.82 -5.44 3.75
N THR A 100 12.95 -5.23 2.78
CA THR A 100 13.12 -4.21 1.75
C THR A 100 12.12 -3.07 1.93
N PHE A 101 12.40 -1.90 1.36
CA PHE A 101 11.54 -0.73 1.50
C PHE A 101 11.47 0.10 0.22
N GLU A 102 10.38 0.83 0.05
CA GLU A 102 10.17 1.83 -1.00
C GLU A 102 9.40 3.00 -0.37
N ILE A 103 10.02 4.17 -0.22
CA ILE A 103 9.34 5.32 0.41
C ILE A 103 9.17 6.42 -0.62
N LEU A 104 7.91 6.75 -0.93
CA LEU A 104 7.58 7.85 -1.84
C LEU A 104 8.01 9.20 -1.27
N LYS A 105 8.61 10.03 -2.13
CA LYS A 105 8.83 11.43 -1.83
C LYS A 105 7.50 12.15 -1.90
N LYS A 106 7.10 12.82 -0.82
CA LYS A 106 5.84 13.57 -0.76
C LYS A 106 5.85 14.67 -1.82
N THR A 107 4.97 14.56 -2.81
CA THR A 107 4.71 15.59 -3.83
C THR A 107 3.48 16.42 -3.46
N GLU A 108 3.37 17.66 -3.95
CA GLU A 108 2.19 18.51 -3.74
C GLU A 108 0.93 17.95 -4.43
N GLU A 109 1.11 17.11 -5.46
CA GLU A 109 0.02 16.44 -6.14
C GLU A 109 -0.47 15.22 -5.35
N PRO A 110 -1.80 14.93 -5.37
CA PRO A 110 -2.34 13.74 -4.75
C PRO A 110 -1.73 12.50 -5.41
N MET A 111 -0.83 11.84 -4.70
CA MET A 111 -0.29 10.56 -5.11
C MET A 111 -1.42 9.53 -5.08
N VAL A 112 -1.82 9.05 -6.25
CA VAL A 112 -2.59 7.82 -6.35
C VAL A 112 -1.68 6.70 -5.86
N ILE A 113 -1.94 6.15 -4.67
CA ILE A 113 -1.25 4.96 -4.17
C ILE A 113 -1.47 3.86 -5.21
N ARG A 114 -0.41 3.50 -5.94
CA ARG A 114 -0.51 2.60 -7.10
C ARG A 114 -0.49 1.16 -6.62
N MET A 115 -1.27 0.29 -7.27
CA MET A 115 -1.26 -1.15 -6.99
C MET A 115 0.18 -1.69 -7.02
N GLY A 116 0.58 -2.40 -5.98
CA GLY A 116 1.91 -3.03 -5.85
C GLY A 116 2.97 -2.22 -5.10
N TYR A 117 2.69 -0.97 -4.72
CA TYR A 117 3.57 -0.20 -3.84
C TYR A 117 3.50 -0.75 -2.40
N HIS A 118 4.65 -1.15 -1.85
CA HIS A 118 4.76 -1.63 -0.48
C HIS A 118 5.89 -0.90 0.25
N PRO A 119 5.56 -0.01 1.21
CA PRO A 119 6.56 0.76 1.93
C PRO A 119 7.62 -0.10 2.61
N PHE A 120 7.19 -1.25 3.16
CA PHE A 120 8.07 -2.22 3.78
C PHE A 120 7.65 -3.65 3.42
N ARG A 121 8.65 -4.50 3.16
CA ARG A 121 8.48 -5.94 3.00
C ARG A 121 9.43 -6.67 3.94
N ILE A 122 8.89 -7.24 5.01
CA ILE A 122 9.67 -7.99 6.01
C ILE A 122 10.09 -9.36 5.47
N THR A 123 11.35 -9.71 5.66
CA THR A 123 11.91 -11.03 5.33
C THR A 123 12.34 -11.83 6.56
N THR A 124 12.40 -11.20 7.74
CA THR A 124 12.67 -11.91 9.00
C THR A 124 11.51 -12.84 9.35
N PRO A 125 11.77 -14.07 9.85
CA PRO A 125 10.73 -14.94 10.40
C PRO A 125 9.93 -14.29 11.53
N TYR A 126 8.69 -14.76 11.74
CA TYR A 126 7.82 -14.26 12.80
C TYR A 126 8.48 -14.34 14.19
N GLN A 127 8.33 -13.27 14.98
CA GLN A 127 8.85 -13.17 16.34
C GLN A 127 7.81 -12.54 17.25
N LYS A 128 7.39 -13.28 18.28
CA LYS A 128 6.28 -12.89 19.17
C LYS A 128 6.48 -11.53 19.84
N CYS A 129 7.69 -11.15 20.22
CA CYS A 129 7.91 -9.91 20.97
C CYS A 129 7.85 -8.63 20.12
N VAL A 130 7.79 -8.77 18.80
CA VAL A 130 7.68 -7.65 17.83
C VAL A 130 6.51 -7.86 16.87
N ASP A 131 5.52 -8.67 17.25
CA ASP A 131 4.39 -9.03 16.41
C ASP A 131 3.60 -7.79 15.96
N LYS A 132 3.26 -6.90 16.89
CA LYS A 132 2.53 -5.66 16.64
C LYS A 132 3.26 -4.76 15.64
N LEU A 133 4.57 -4.58 15.85
CA LEU A 133 5.40 -3.78 14.96
C LEU A 133 5.48 -4.42 13.56
N SER A 134 5.63 -5.74 13.50
CA SER A 134 5.72 -6.47 12.23
C SER A 134 4.41 -6.35 11.43
N PHE A 135 3.26 -6.46 12.10
CA PHE A 135 1.95 -6.26 11.48
C PHE A 135 1.73 -4.83 10.99
N PHE A 136 2.17 -3.84 11.77
CA PHE A 136 2.09 -2.44 11.34
C PHE A 136 2.92 -2.15 10.09
N LEU A 137 4.13 -2.67 10.04
CA LEU A 137 4.99 -2.56 8.85
C LEU A 137 4.43 -3.28 7.62
N TRP A 138 3.46 -4.19 7.79
CA TRP A 138 2.74 -4.83 6.69
C TRP A 138 1.49 -4.07 6.25
N GLY A 139 1.06 -3.07 7.01
CA GLY A 139 -0.10 -2.25 6.67
C GLY A 139 0.20 -1.22 5.58
N ASP A 140 -0.85 -0.54 5.13
CA ASP A 140 -0.72 0.63 4.28
C ASP A 140 -0.30 1.82 5.16
N LEU A 141 0.95 2.25 4.99
CA LEU A 141 1.56 3.28 5.82
C LEU A 141 1.69 4.61 5.07
N ASP A 142 1.21 5.68 5.67
CA ASP A 142 1.57 7.05 5.32
C ASP A 142 2.86 7.43 6.06
N ILE A 143 3.83 7.96 5.32
CA ILE A 143 5.15 8.33 5.81
C ILE A 143 5.37 9.80 5.53
N SER A 144 5.68 10.55 6.58
CA SER A 144 5.90 11.99 6.51
C SER A 144 7.11 12.40 7.35
N PHE A 145 7.66 13.56 7.04
CA PHE A 145 8.68 14.21 7.85
C PHE A 145 8.08 15.47 8.49
N ASP A 146 8.60 15.85 9.65
CA ASP A 146 8.36 17.18 10.19
C ASP A 146 9.02 18.26 9.33
N GLU A 147 8.69 19.53 9.60
CA GLU A 147 9.19 20.68 8.82
C GLU A 147 10.73 20.74 8.75
N THR A 148 11.40 20.20 9.77
CA THR A 148 12.86 20.21 9.87
C THR A 148 13.54 18.95 9.33
N GLY A 149 12.78 17.92 8.92
CA GLY A 149 13.33 16.63 8.50
C GLY A 149 14.08 15.88 9.62
N GLN A 150 13.79 16.19 10.88
CA GLN A 150 14.40 15.57 12.05
C GLN A 150 13.54 14.46 12.65
N VAL A 151 12.25 14.44 12.34
CA VAL A 151 11.30 13.42 12.78
C VAL A 151 10.61 12.81 11.57
N MET A 152 10.78 11.50 11.39
CA MET A 152 9.99 10.69 10.48
C MET A 152 8.77 10.15 11.23
N LYS A 153 7.58 10.32 10.69
CA LYS A 153 6.33 9.78 11.24
C LYS A 153 5.76 8.76 10.26
N MET A 154 5.46 7.57 10.77
CA MET A 154 4.72 6.54 10.06
C MET A 154 3.35 6.40 10.71
N LYS A 155 2.30 6.34 9.91
CA LYS A 155 0.92 6.14 10.38
C LYS A 155 0.22 5.12 9.49
N THR A 156 -0.58 4.25 10.08
CA THR A 156 -1.49 3.42 9.28
C THR A 156 -2.52 4.33 8.63
N ILE A 157 -2.76 4.16 7.33
CA ILE A 157 -3.84 4.86 6.64
C ILE A 157 -5.15 4.35 7.24
N GLU A 158 -5.96 5.27 7.76
CA GLU A 158 -7.33 4.93 8.15
C GLU A 158 -8.10 4.60 6.87
N GLU A 159 -8.47 3.35 6.68
CA GLU A 159 -9.46 2.98 5.68
C GLU A 159 -10.77 3.69 6.05
N VAL A 160 -11.07 4.80 5.37
CA VAL A 160 -12.40 5.38 5.43
C VAL A 160 -13.32 4.37 4.74
N PRO A 161 -14.25 3.71 5.44
CA PRO A 161 -15.15 2.77 4.79
C PRO A 161 -15.91 3.51 3.68
N PRO A 162 -16.13 2.87 2.52
CA PRO A 162 -16.90 3.50 1.45
C PRO A 162 -18.24 3.94 2.04
N VAL A 163 -18.62 5.19 1.77
CA VAL A 163 -19.94 5.71 2.14
C VAL A 163 -20.96 4.78 1.49
N THR A 164 -21.59 3.93 2.30
CA THR A 164 -22.73 3.13 1.87
C THR A 164 -23.85 4.11 1.58
N VAL A 165 -23.98 4.52 0.31
CA VAL A 165 -25.18 5.21 -0.17
C VAL A 165 -26.32 4.19 -0.07
N PRO A 166 -27.32 4.40 0.80
CA PRO A 166 -28.43 3.47 0.90
C PRO A 166 -29.25 3.56 -0.40
N GLY A 167 -29.33 2.44 -1.11
CA GLY A 167 -30.40 2.11 -2.07
C GLY A 167 -30.54 2.99 -3.31
N PHE A 168 -30.21 2.42 -4.47
CA PHE A 168 -30.96 2.67 -5.71
C PHE A 168 -32.08 1.64 -5.83
#